data_AF-A0A942AAG2-F1
#
_entry.id   AF-A0A942AAG2-F1
#
_cell.length_a   1.000
_cell.length_b   1.000
_cell.length_c   1.000
_cell.angle_alpha   90.00
_cell.angle_beta   90.00
_cell.angle_gamma   90.00
#
_symmetry.space_group_name_H-M   'P 1'
#
loop_
_entity.id
_entity.type
_entity.pdbx_description
1 polymer ?
#
loop_
_entity_poly.entity_id
_entity_poly.type
_entity_poly.pdbx_seq_one_letter_code
_entity_poly.pdbx_strand_id
1 'polypeptide(L)'
;MTVERVKFAFVALFFAVLALVGLSAGADYGLPCDEPTEQIILQENMLEYALRLFGEDSAPAQWYLSRGITPISQSIERDHGQCAYYLAAALLPLQDAQPDRVMVLWHAYTWVWFILGVAAVYGFCREAKLSRPVSCGGMLLLYLCPRFFA
;
A
#
# COMPACT_ATOMS: atom_id res chain seq x y z
N MET A 1 -25.71 2.13 25.19
CA MET A 1 -24.62 2.78 24.43
C MET A 1 -24.86 4.28 24.42
N THR A 2 -23.84 5.12 24.64
CA THR A 2 -23.98 6.58 24.54
C THR A 2 -24.12 7.01 23.08
N VAL A 3 -24.79 8.16 22.82
CA VAL A 3 -25.00 8.70 21.46
C VAL A 3 -23.69 8.86 20.68
N GLU A 4 -22.60 9.26 21.34
CA GLU A 4 -21.28 9.36 20.70
C GLU A 4 -20.69 7.99 20.31
N ARG A 5 -20.89 6.94 21.13
CA ARG A 5 -20.46 5.59 20.76
C ARG A 5 -21.21 5.07 19.53
N VAL A 6 -22.51 5.38 19.43
CA VAL A 6 -23.32 5.04 18.25
C VAL A 6 -22.78 5.73 17.00
N LYS A 7 -22.51 7.04 17.06
CA LYS A 7 -21.94 7.79 15.93
C LYS A 7 -20.57 7.25 15.51
N PHE A 8 -19.73 6.89 16.46
CA PHE A 8 -18.42 6.30 16.17
C PHE A 8 -18.55 4.94 15.49
N ALA A 9 -19.44 4.07 15.98
CA ALA A 9 -19.70 2.77 15.38
C ALA A 9 -20.19 2.90 13.93
N PHE A 10 -21.05 3.88 13.63
CA PHE A 10 -21.48 4.16 12.25
C PHE A 10 -20.33 4.57 11.33
N VAL A 11 -19.42 5.41 11.80
CA VAL A 11 -18.24 5.81 11.01
C VAL A 11 -17.30 4.63 10.79
N ALA A 12 -17.05 3.83 11.83
CA ALA A 12 -16.24 2.62 11.70
C ALA A 12 -16.85 1.63 10.70
N LEU A 13 -18.17 1.42 10.79
CA LEU A 13 -18.90 0.57 9.84
C LEU A 13 -18.82 1.13 8.41
N PHE A 14 -18.96 2.45 8.23
CA PHE A 14 -18.83 3.09 6.92
C PHE A 14 -17.47 2.77 6.28
N PHE A 15 -16.36 2.98 7.01
CA PHE A 15 -15.03 2.66 6.50
C PHE A 15 -14.81 1.15 6.28
N ALA A 16 -15.35 0.30 7.15
CA ALA A 16 -15.29 -1.15 6.96
C ALA A 16 -15.99 -1.59 5.67
N VAL A 17 -17.17 -1.02 5.37
CA VAL A 17 -17.89 -1.29 4.12
C VAL A 17 -17.09 -0.82 2.91
N LEU A 18 -16.55 0.40 2.93
CA LEU A 18 -15.70 0.89 1.84
C LEU A 18 -14.51 -0.05 1.60
N ALA A 19 -13.79 -0.42 2.66
CA ALA A 19 -12.64 -1.30 2.56
C ALA A 19 -13.01 -2.66 1.96
N LEU A 20 -14.10 -3.29 2.43
CA LEU A 20 -14.53 -4.60 1.93
C LEU A 20 -15.01 -4.56 0.48
N VAL A 21 -15.73 -3.50 0.09
CA VAL A 21 -16.21 -3.33 -1.28
C VAL A 21 -15.03 -3.25 -2.25
N GLY A 22 -14.03 -2.40 -1.99
CA GLY A 22 -12.90 -2.32 -2.92
C GLY A 22 -11.98 -3.53 -2.89
N LEU A 23 -11.81 -4.23 -1.77
CA LEU A 23 -11.11 -5.53 -1.78
C LEU A 23 -11.84 -6.56 -2.66
N SER A 24 -13.17 -6.54 -2.66
CA SER A 24 -13.96 -7.47 -3.48
C SER A 24 -14.03 -7.08 -4.96
N ALA A 25 -14.03 -5.78 -5.26
CA ALA A 25 -14.17 -5.26 -6.62
C ALA A 25 -12.83 -5.01 -7.33
N GLY A 26 -11.74 -4.90 -6.57
CA GLY A 26 -10.41 -4.54 -7.07
C GLY A 26 -9.59 -5.69 -7.65
N ALA A 27 -10.04 -6.95 -7.50
CA ALA A 27 -9.27 -8.11 -7.92
C ALA A 27 -8.96 -8.15 -9.43
N ASP A 28 -9.83 -7.59 -10.27
CA ASP A 28 -9.68 -7.47 -11.72
C ASP A 28 -9.59 -6.00 -12.18
N TYR A 29 -9.35 -5.06 -11.26
CA TYR A 29 -9.38 -3.64 -11.55
C TYR A 29 -7.98 -3.10 -11.86
N GLY A 30 -7.78 -2.62 -13.09
CA GLY A 30 -6.50 -2.06 -13.56
C GLY A 30 -5.60 -3.10 -14.23
N LEU A 31 -4.71 -2.63 -15.10
CA LEU A 31 -3.63 -3.45 -15.65
C LEU A 31 -2.37 -3.23 -14.79
N PRO A 32 -1.72 -4.28 -14.28
CA PRO A 32 -0.55 -4.16 -13.41
C PRO A 32 0.72 -3.86 -14.23
N CYS A 33 0.69 -2.78 -15.02
CA CYS A 33 1.75 -2.47 -15.99
C CYS A 33 3.05 -2.01 -15.32
N ASP A 34 2.94 -1.29 -14.21
CA ASP A 34 4.05 -0.70 -13.45
C ASP A 34 4.44 -1.53 -12.21
N GLU A 35 3.53 -2.34 -11.67
CA GLU A 35 3.75 -3.09 -10.43
C GLU A 35 4.97 -4.03 -10.42
N PRO A 36 5.32 -4.75 -11.52
CA PRO A 36 6.57 -5.50 -11.55
C PRO A 36 7.80 -4.59 -11.37
N THR A 37 7.77 -3.38 -11.95
CA THR A 37 8.83 -2.38 -11.79
C THR A 37 8.90 -1.90 -10.35
N GLU A 38 7.76 -1.59 -9.73
CA GLU A 38 7.67 -1.20 -8.31
C GLU A 38 8.26 -2.29 -7.40
N GLN A 39 7.95 -3.56 -7.67
CA GLN A 39 8.50 -4.71 -6.93
C GLN A 39 10.02 -4.85 -7.12
N ILE A 40 10.56 -4.53 -8.30
CA ILE A 40 12.02 -4.51 -8.53
C ILE A 40 12.65 -3.37 -7.73
N ILE A 41 12.13 -2.15 -7.81
CA ILE A 41 12.64 -1.00 -7.05
C ILE A 41 12.62 -1.29 -5.55
N LEU A 42 11.60 -1.98 -5.06
CA LEU A 42 11.55 -2.44 -3.67
C LEU A 42 12.69 -3.42 -3.35
N GLN A 43 12.99 -4.39 -4.23
CA GLN A 43 14.15 -5.28 -4.05
C GLN A 43 15.47 -4.52 -4.02
N GLU A 44 15.66 -3.53 -4.90
CA GLU A 44 16.86 -2.69 -4.93
C GLU A 44 17.05 -1.92 -3.60
N ASN A 45 15.95 -1.40 -3.03
CA ASN A 45 15.95 -0.77 -1.71
C ASN A 45 16.33 -1.77 -0.61
N MET A 46 15.74 -2.97 -0.62
CA MET A 46 16.00 -3.98 0.40
C MET A 46 17.43 -4.52 0.34
N LEU A 47 18.00 -4.66 -0.87
CA LEU A 47 19.41 -4.97 -1.04
C LEU A 47 20.30 -3.88 -0.44
N GLU A 48 20.01 -2.60 -0.70
CA GLU A 48 20.77 -1.49 -0.10
C GLU A 48 20.76 -1.58 1.44
N TYR A 49 19.59 -1.78 2.05
CA TYR A 49 19.52 -1.98 3.50
C TYR A 49 20.30 -3.20 3.96
N ALA A 50 20.22 -4.32 3.24
CA ALA A 50 20.96 -5.53 3.58
C ALA A 50 22.47 -5.29 3.58
N LEU A 51 22.99 -4.63 2.54
CA LEU A 51 24.41 -4.27 2.43
C LEU A 51 24.86 -3.35 3.56
N ARG A 52 24.08 -2.30 3.87
CA ARG A 52 24.47 -1.29 4.88
C ARG A 52 24.35 -1.78 6.32
N LEU A 53 23.35 -2.62 6.61
CA LEU A 53 23.05 -3.06 7.97
C LEU A 53 23.76 -4.37 8.34
N PHE A 54 23.96 -5.27 7.36
CA PHE A 54 24.46 -6.62 7.61
C PHE A 54 25.74 -6.96 6.85
N GLY A 55 26.16 -6.14 5.89
CA GLY A 55 27.33 -6.37 5.06
C GLY A 55 27.05 -7.28 3.85
N GLU A 56 28.00 -7.29 2.92
CA GLU A 56 27.89 -7.98 1.63
C GLU A 56 27.82 -9.51 1.77
N ASP A 57 28.55 -10.09 2.71
CA ASP A 57 28.58 -11.54 2.95
C ASP A 57 27.32 -12.06 3.68
N SER A 58 26.38 -11.18 4.02
CA SER A 58 25.17 -11.57 4.73
C SER A 58 24.22 -12.37 3.84
N ALA A 59 23.52 -13.35 4.43
CA ALA A 59 22.50 -14.14 3.74
C ALA A 59 21.45 -13.28 2.97
N PRO A 60 20.87 -12.20 3.53
CA PRO A 60 19.95 -11.36 2.78
C PRO A 60 20.62 -10.64 1.60
N ALA A 61 21.83 -10.09 1.75
CA ALA A 61 22.53 -9.44 0.65
C ALA A 61 22.82 -10.42 -0.50
N GLN A 62 23.35 -11.60 -0.17
CA GLN A 62 23.64 -12.66 -1.15
C GLN A 62 22.37 -13.17 -1.84
N TRP A 63 21.23 -13.20 -1.14
CA TRP A 63 19.95 -13.57 -1.74
C TRP A 63 19.53 -12.63 -2.88
N TYR A 64 19.68 -11.31 -2.70
CA TYR A 64 19.38 -10.33 -3.75
C TYR A 64 20.45 -10.31 -4.85
N LEU A 65 21.74 -10.31 -4.48
CA LEU A 65 22.85 -10.26 -5.44
C LEU A 65 22.85 -11.47 -6.39
N SER A 66 22.56 -12.68 -5.87
CA SER A 66 22.47 -13.90 -6.70
C SER A 66 21.33 -13.86 -7.73
N ARG A 67 20.37 -12.95 -7.59
CA ARG A 67 19.28 -12.68 -8.54
C ARG A 67 19.59 -11.55 -9.52
N GLY A 68 20.80 -10.98 -9.46
CA GLY A 68 21.20 -9.87 -10.32
C GLY A 68 20.58 -8.53 -9.93
N ILE A 69 20.03 -8.41 -8.71
CA ILE A 69 19.49 -7.15 -8.20
C ILE A 69 20.64 -6.18 -7.92
N THR A 70 20.47 -4.94 -8.38
CA THR A 70 21.39 -3.83 -8.11
C THR A 70 20.93 -3.02 -6.89
N PRO A 71 21.85 -2.48 -6.08
CA PRO A 71 21.45 -1.60 -4.98
C PRO A 71 20.86 -0.29 -5.51
N ILE A 72 19.80 0.22 -4.86
CA ILE A 72 19.03 1.38 -5.32
C ILE A 72 19.89 2.63 -5.57
N SER A 73 21.00 2.81 -4.83
CA SER A 73 21.93 3.93 -5.03
C SER A 73 22.63 3.94 -6.40
N GLN A 74 22.68 2.79 -7.08
CA GLN A 74 23.27 2.63 -8.40
C GLN A 74 22.22 2.59 -9.51
N SER A 75 20.94 2.44 -9.16
CA SER A 75 19.82 2.43 -10.08
C SER A 75 19.55 3.81 -10.70
N ILE A 76 18.83 3.80 -11.82
CA ILE A 76 18.23 5.03 -12.38
C ILE A 76 17.06 5.52 -11.52
N GLU A 77 16.42 4.61 -10.78
CA GLU A 77 15.26 4.85 -9.91
C GLU A 77 15.67 5.31 -8.50
N ARG A 78 16.89 5.85 -8.32
CA ARG A 78 17.45 6.18 -6.99
C ARG A 78 16.68 7.24 -6.23
N ASP A 79 15.88 8.04 -6.92
CA ASP A 79 14.99 9.06 -6.37
C ASP A 79 13.55 8.56 -6.18
N HIS A 80 13.30 7.29 -6.48
CA HIS A 80 12.00 6.66 -6.36
C HIS A 80 11.72 6.22 -4.91
N GLY A 81 10.73 6.87 -4.28
CA GLY A 81 10.34 6.60 -2.90
C GLY A 81 9.48 5.35 -2.75
N GLN A 82 9.97 4.32 -2.05
CA GLN A 82 9.26 3.06 -1.81
C GLN A 82 8.80 2.85 -0.35
N CYS A 83 8.85 3.89 0.49
CA CYS A 83 8.65 3.73 1.95
C CYS A 83 7.30 3.12 2.33
N ALA A 84 6.24 3.42 1.55
CA ALA A 84 4.92 2.84 1.75
C ALA A 84 4.91 1.31 1.54
N TYR A 85 5.82 0.76 0.74
CA TYR A 85 5.88 -0.65 0.37
C TYR A 85 6.93 -1.47 1.12
N TYR A 86 7.70 -0.88 2.04
CA TYR A 86 8.71 -1.63 2.79
C TYR A 86 8.15 -2.81 3.59
N LEU A 87 6.92 -2.73 4.12
CA LEU A 87 6.30 -3.89 4.77
C LEU A 87 5.88 -4.98 3.77
N ALA A 88 5.60 -4.62 2.52
CA ALA A 88 5.31 -5.56 1.44
C ALA A 88 6.56 -6.35 1.00
N ALA A 89 7.77 -5.96 1.44
CA ALA A 89 9.00 -6.70 1.16
C ALA A 89 8.95 -8.16 1.65
N ALA A 90 8.13 -8.45 2.67
CA ALA A 90 7.88 -9.82 3.14
C ALA A 90 7.25 -10.73 2.08
N LEU A 91 6.67 -10.17 1.02
CA LEU A 91 6.08 -10.91 -0.10
C LEU A 91 7.11 -11.31 -1.16
N LEU A 92 8.25 -10.60 -1.26
CA LEU A 92 9.25 -10.78 -2.32
C LEU A 92 9.78 -12.22 -2.44
N PRO A 93 10.00 -12.99 -1.34
CA PRO A 93 10.43 -14.39 -1.46
C PRO A 93 9.42 -15.31 -2.18
N LEU A 94 8.16 -14.89 -2.31
CA LEU A 94 7.10 -15.64 -2.97
C LEU A 94 6.95 -15.28 -4.45
N GLN A 95 7.64 -14.25 -4.94
CA GLN A 95 7.42 -13.68 -6.28
C GLN A 95 7.68 -14.69 -7.40
N ASP A 96 8.72 -15.51 -7.27
CA ASP A 96 9.05 -16.54 -8.26
C ASP A 96 8.09 -17.75 -8.21
N ALA A 97 7.66 -18.13 -7.01
CA ALA A 97 6.91 -19.36 -6.78
C ALA A 97 5.38 -19.20 -6.85
N GLN A 98 4.88 -18.00 -6.50
CA GLN A 98 3.46 -17.68 -6.42
C GLN A 98 3.20 -16.23 -6.89
N PRO A 99 3.56 -15.88 -8.14
CA PRO A 99 3.45 -14.50 -8.65
C PRO A 99 2.03 -13.94 -8.56
N ASP A 100 1.02 -14.73 -8.92
CA ASP A 100 -0.39 -14.31 -8.85
C ASP A 100 -0.82 -13.96 -7.42
N ARG A 101 -0.32 -14.73 -6.43
CA ARG A 101 -0.63 -14.48 -5.02
C ARG A 101 0.06 -13.21 -4.54
N VAL A 102 1.32 -12.99 -4.95
CA VAL A 102 2.02 -11.74 -4.63
C VAL A 102 1.26 -10.56 -5.20
N MET A 103 0.77 -10.67 -6.43
CA MET A 103 -0.02 -9.62 -7.08
C MET A 103 -1.29 -9.28 -6.29
N VAL A 104 -2.11 -10.29 -5.95
CA VAL A 104 -3.34 -10.08 -5.17
C VAL A 104 -3.04 -9.46 -3.80
N LEU A 105 -1.98 -9.91 -3.13
CA LEU A 105 -1.60 -9.36 -1.82
C LEU A 105 -1.04 -7.94 -1.94
N TRP A 106 -0.33 -7.64 -3.03
CA TRP A 106 0.16 -6.30 -3.35
C TRP A 106 -1.00 -5.34 -3.58
N HIS A 107 -1.97 -5.71 -4.42
CA HIS A 107 -3.20 -4.93 -4.62
C HIS A 107 -3.97 -4.69 -3.32
N ALA A 108 -4.16 -5.73 -2.53
CA ALA A 108 -4.83 -5.63 -1.24
C ALA A 108 -4.08 -4.68 -0.29
N TYR A 109 -2.75 -4.73 -0.29
CA TYR A 109 -1.91 -3.85 0.51
C TYR A 109 -2.01 -2.38 0.07
N THR A 110 -1.90 -2.11 -1.23
CA THR A 110 -2.09 -0.78 -1.83
C THR A 110 -3.49 -0.24 -1.51
N TRP A 111 -4.50 -1.10 -1.56
CA TRP A 111 -5.86 -0.74 -1.21
C TRP A 111 -6.02 -0.33 0.27
N VAL A 112 -5.35 -1.03 1.19
CA VAL A 112 -5.34 -0.62 2.60
C VAL A 112 -4.73 0.78 2.73
N TRP A 113 -3.63 1.08 2.04
CA TRP A 113 -3.06 2.43 2.05
C TRP A 113 -4.02 3.49 1.53
N PHE A 114 -4.72 3.20 0.43
CA PHE A 114 -5.75 4.10 -0.09
C PHE A 114 -6.82 4.39 0.97
N ILE A 115 -7.39 3.36 1.59
CA ILE A 115 -8.41 3.52 2.64
C ILE A 115 -7.87 4.27 3.86
N LEU A 116 -6.61 4.05 4.26
CA LEU A 116 -5.96 4.82 5.31
C LEU A 116 -5.84 6.30 4.93
N GLY A 117 -5.52 6.60 3.66
CA GLY A 117 -5.55 7.95 3.11
C GLY A 117 -6.94 8.59 3.21
N VAL A 118 -7.99 7.89 2.78
CA VAL A 118 -9.39 8.36 2.91
C VAL A 118 -9.74 8.59 4.39
N ALA A 119 -9.36 7.70 5.29
CA ALA A 119 -9.59 7.86 6.73
C ALA A 119 -8.84 9.09 7.31
N ALA A 120 -7.62 9.36 6.84
CA ALA A 120 -6.85 10.52 7.23
C ALA A 120 -7.52 11.83 6.77
N VAL A 121 -8.03 11.89 5.53
CA VAL A 121 -8.77 13.08 5.04
C VAL A 121 -10.08 13.26 5.81
N TYR A 122 -10.78 12.18 6.17
CA TYR A 122 -11.91 12.27 7.10
C TYR A 122 -11.50 12.90 8.43
N GLY A 123 -10.39 12.44 9.02
CA GLY A 123 -9.82 13.01 10.24
C GLY A 123 -9.56 14.52 10.10
N PHE A 124 -8.97 14.95 8.99
CA PHE A 124 -8.78 16.36 8.69
C PHE A 124 -10.10 17.13 8.61
N CYS A 125 -11.13 16.59 7.95
CA CYS A 125 -12.46 17.19 7.92
C CYS A 125 -13.09 17.32 9.32
N ARG A 126 -12.83 16.35 10.21
CA ARG A 126 -13.28 16.41 11.61
C ARG A 126 -12.59 17.54 12.37
N GLU A 127 -11.28 17.70 12.18
CA GLU A 127 -10.51 18.79 12.78
C GLU A 127 -10.96 20.16 12.28
N ALA A 128 -11.26 20.28 10.99
CA ALA A 128 -11.85 21.45 10.34
C ALA A 128 -13.32 21.74 10.75
N LYS A 129 -13.85 21.04 11.75
CA LYS A 129 -15.19 21.23 12.33
C LYS A 129 -16.36 20.99 11.37
N LEU A 130 -16.14 20.27 10.26
CA LEU A 130 -17.24 19.79 9.43
C LEU A 130 -18.13 18.83 10.23
N SER A 131 -19.34 18.51 9.77
CA SER A 131 -20.21 17.51 10.41
C SER A 131 -19.84 16.10 9.92
N ARG A 132 -20.12 15.06 10.71
CA ARG A 132 -19.78 13.67 10.35
C ARG A 132 -20.42 13.25 9.01
N PRO A 133 -21.72 13.57 8.75
CA PRO A 133 -22.33 13.29 7.45
C PRO A 133 -21.61 13.97 6.29
N VAL A 134 -21.21 15.24 6.44
CA VAL A 134 -20.47 15.98 5.41
C VAL A 134 -19.09 15.36 5.17
N SER A 135 -18.38 14.99 6.24
CA SER A 135 -17.07 14.32 6.13
C SER A 135 -17.19 12.96 5.44
N CYS A 136 -18.15 12.11 5.83
CA CYS A 136 -18.39 10.82 5.18
C CYS A 136 -18.81 10.98 3.71
N GLY A 137 -19.65 11.98 3.41
CA GLY A 137 -20.04 12.30 2.03
C GLY A 137 -18.84 12.68 1.16
N GLY A 138 -17.94 13.52 1.67
CA GLY A 138 -16.68 13.86 0.99
C GLY A 138 -15.79 12.64 0.75
N MET A 139 -15.71 11.73 1.72
CA MET A 139 -14.93 10.50 1.56
C MET A 139 -15.53 9.54 0.56
N LEU A 140 -16.86 9.46 0.49
CA LEU A 140 -17.54 8.68 -0.53
C LEU A 140 -17.26 9.24 -1.93
N LEU A 141 -17.24 10.57 -2.09
CA LEU A 141 -16.87 11.20 -3.36
C LEU A 141 -15.43 10.90 -3.74
N LEU A 142 -14.48 11.02 -2.80
CA LEU A 142 -13.07 10.67 -3.02
C LEU A 142 -12.90 9.20 -3.38
N TYR A 143 -13.59 8.30 -2.68
CA TYR A 143 -13.61 6.86 -2.92
C TYR A 143 -14.10 6.52 -4.33
N LEU A 144 -15.12 7.24 -4.81
CA LEU A 144 -15.72 7.01 -6.13
C LEU A 144 -14.97 7.75 -7.26
N CYS A 145 -13.90 8.50 -6.96
CA CYS A 145 -13.10 9.16 -7.98
C CYS A 145 -12.22 8.14 -8.72
N PRO A 146 -12.41 7.93 -10.04
CA PRO A 146 -11.77 6.83 -10.77
C PRO A 146 -10.24 6.86 -10.76
N ARG A 147 -9.63 8.05 -10.71
CA ARG A 147 -8.18 8.25 -10.81
C ARG A 147 -7.39 8.01 -9.53
N PHE A 148 -8.05 7.90 -8.38
CA PHE A 148 -7.33 7.70 -7.12
C PHE A 148 -7.06 6.22 -6.82
N PHE A 149 -7.59 5.31 -7.64
CA PHE A 149 -7.42 3.86 -7.53
C PHE A 149 -7.18 3.17 -8.90
N ALA A 150 -6.89 3.93 -9.96
CA ALA A 150 -6.61 3.39 -11.30
C ALA A 150 -5.18 3.70 -11.73
#